data_AF-A0AAN4R0S1-F1
#
_entry.id   AF-A0AAN4R0S1-F1
#
_cell.length_a   1.000
_cell.length_b   1.000
_cell.length_c   1.000
_cell.angle_alpha   90.00
_cell.angle_beta   90.00
_cell.angle_gamma   90.00
#
_symmetry.space_group_name_H-M   'P 1'
#
loop_
_entity.id
_entity.type
_entity.pdbx_description
1 polymer ?
#
loop_
_entity_poly.entity_id
_entity_poly.type
_entity_poly.pdbx_seq_one_letter_code
_entity_poly.pdbx_strand_id
1 'polypeptide(L)'
;MTHRLRCLATLAKIRERERLDAQTQLIAAQQLQDGKSASLTYATDVLAEERRIATAGNVTMETFRVWFPSGLEKVAYAREEYHNASAATETARLFALETAVTHKATETVFRRLEKERNDSHTRREQAELDELSLRKR
;
A
#
# COMPACT_ATOMS: atom_id res chain seq x y z
N MET A 1 -21.92 -14.52 23.39
CA MET A 1 -20.61 -14.24 22.72
C MET A 1 -19.54 -14.12 23.80
N THR A 2 -18.43 -14.87 23.72
CA THR A 2 -17.39 -14.87 24.77
C THR A 2 -16.55 -13.58 24.73
N HIS A 3 -15.90 -13.21 25.84
CA HIS A 3 -14.99 -12.05 25.90
C HIS A 3 -13.92 -12.12 24.81
N ARG A 4 -13.29 -13.29 24.66
CA ARG A 4 -12.27 -13.56 23.63
C ARG A 4 -12.76 -13.31 22.20
N LEU A 5 -13.98 -13.75 21.86
CA LEU A 5 -14.56 -13.50 20.53
C LEU A 5 -14.82 -12.01 20.28
N ARG A 6 -15.27 -11.27 21.31
CA ARG A 6 -15.46 -9.81 21.21
C ARG A 6 -14.12 -9.09 20.99
N CYS A 7 -13.09 -9.45 21.74
CA CYS A 7 -11.75 -8.88 21.56
C CYS A 7 -11.21 -9.15 20.15
N LEU A 8 -11.37 -10.36 19.62
CA LEU A 8 -10.94 -10.71 18.27
C LEU A 8 -11.74 -9.99 17.18
N ALA A 9 -13.06 -9.80 17.38
CA ALA A 9 -13.87 -9.01 16.47
C ALA A 9 -13.40 -7.54 16.43
N THR A 10 -13.08 -6.95 17.59
CA THR A 10 -12.51 -5.60 17.66
C THR A 10 -11.13 -5.54 17.01
N LEU A 11 -10.27 -6.54 17.25
CA LEU A 11 -8.95 -6.61 16.63
C LEU A 11 -9.05 -6.72 15.10
N ALA A 12 -9.96 -7.55 14.57
CA ALA A 12 -10.20 -7.66 13.14
C ALA A 12 -10.62 -6.31 12.52
N LYS A 13 -11.47 -5.55 13.21
CA LYS A 13 -11.87 -4.20 12.78
C LYS A 13 -10.70 -3.20 12.80
N ILE A 14 -9.84 -3.27 13.81
CA ILE A 14 -8.62 -2.42 13.88
C ILE A 14 -7.69 -2.76 12.72
N ARG A 15 -7.41 -4.05 12.50
CA ARG A 15 -6.56 -4.49 11.38
C ARG A 15 -7.13 -4.14 10.02
N GLU A 16 -8.45 -4.14 9.86
CA GLU A 16 -9.08 -3.70 8.61
C GLU A 16 -8.86 -2.22 8.36
N ARG A 17 -8.96 -1.38 9.39
CA ARG A 17 -8.64 0.06 9.26
C ARG A 17 -7.19 0.28 8.89
N GLU A 18 -6.27 -0.40 9.58
CA GLU A 18 -4.83 -0.31 9.27
C GLU A 18 -4.53 -0.76 7.83
N ARG A 19 -5.20 -1.81 7.34
CA ARG A 19 -5.09 -2.27 5.94
C ARG A 19 -5.58 -1.20 4.96
N LEU A 20 -6.71 -0.57 5.24
CA LEU A 20 -7.25 0.51 4.41
C LEU A 20 -6.33 1.74 4.41
N ASP A 21 -5.83 2.13 5.58
CA ASP A 21 -4.90 3.25 5.73
C ASP A 21 -3.59 3.00 4.96
N ALA A 22 -3.03 1.79 5.07
CA ALA A 22 -1.84 1.39 4.33
C ALA A 22 -2.08 1.37 2.81
N GLN A 23 -3.27 0.97 2.37
CA GLN A 23 -3.65 1.02 0.96
C GLN A 23 -3.75 2.46 0.45
N THR A 24 -4.31 3.38 1.23
CA THR A 24 -4.34 4.81 0.90
C THR A 24 -2.94 5.41 0.82
N GLN A 25 -2.04 5.05 1.75
CA GLN A 25 -0.65 5.49 1.72
C GLN A 25 0.10 4.97 0.48
N LEU A 26 -0.12 3.72 0.09
CA LEU A 26 0.45 3.16 -1.13
C LEU A 26 0.01 3.92 -2.37
N ILE A 27 -1.29 4.23 -2.49
CA ILE A 27 -1.81 5.02 -3.62
C ILE A 27 -1.15 6.41 -3.67
N ALA A 28 -1.03 7.09 -2.52
CA ALA A 28 -0.38 8.39 -2.45
C ALA A 28 1.11 8.32 -2.84
N ALA A 29 1.83 7.28 -2.40
CA ALA A 29 3.23 7.06 -2.76
C ALA A 29 3.40 6.79 -4.27
N GLN A 30 2.51 5.99 -4.87
CA GLN A 30 2.48 5.75 -6.32
C GLN A 30 2.25 7.03 -7.10
N GLN A 31 1.27 7.85 -6.71
CA GLN A 31 1.02 9.16 -7.34
C GLN A 31 2.23 10.08 -7.25
N LEU A 32 2.92 10.10 -6.10
CA LEU A 32 4.15 10.86 -5.94
C LEU A 32 5.24 10.35 -6.89
N GLN A 33 5.47 9.04 -6.96
CA GLN A 33 6.43 8.44 -7.87
C GLN A 33 6.14 8.76 -9.33
N ASP A 34 4.87 8.67 -9.75
CA ASP A 34 4.44 9.02 -11.11
C ASP A 34 4.75 10.50 -11.41
N GLY A 35 4.46 11.39 -10.45
CA GLY A 35 4.80 12.82 -10.55
C GLY A 35 6.30 13.08 -10.67
N LYS A 36 7.13 12.36 -9.90
CA LYS A 36 8.61 12.46 -10.00
C LYS A 36 9.14 11.85 -11.29
N SER A 37 8.54 10.76 -11.77
CA SER A 37 8.85 10.16 -13.07
C SER A 37 8.58 11.15 -14.20
N ALA A 38 7.41 11.80 -14.19
CA ALA A 38 7.07 12.83 -15.18
C ALA A 38 8.04 14.03 -15.12
N SER A 39 8.46 14.43 -13.92
CA SER A 39 9.44 15.52 -13.72
C SER A 39 10.82 15.14 -14.28
N LEU A 40 11.26 13.90 -14.09
CA LEU A 40 12.51 13.39 -14.65
C LEU A 40 12.46 13.32 -16.18
N THR A 41 11.37 12.82 -16.75
CA THR A 41 11.15 12.81 -18.21
C THR A 41 11.21 14.24 -18.75
N TYR A 42 10.46 15.17 -18.16
CA TYR A 42 10.47 16.58 -18.56
C TYR A 42 11.88 17.20 -18.52
N ALA A 43 12.62 17.03 -17.42
CA ALA A 43 13.97 17.57 -17.31
C ALA A 43 14.93 16.97 -18.35
N THR A 44 14.76 15.67 -18.67
CA THR A 44 15.57 14.98 -19.68
C THR A 44 15.24 15.47 -21.08
N ASP A 45 13.96 15.64 -21.40
CA ASP A 45 13.49 16.12 -22.71
C ASP A 45 13.92 17.57 -22.95
N VAL A 46 13.82 18.44 -21.93
CA VAL A 46 14.30 19.83 -22.01
C VAL A 46 15.80 19.86 -22.30
N LEU A 47 16.60 19.06 -21.57
CA LEU A 47 18.05 19.00 -21.81
C LEU A 47 18.39 18.48 -23.22
N ALA A 48 17.64 17.50 -23.72
CA ALA A 48 17.82 16.95 -25.06
C ALA A 48 17.48 17.98 -26.16
N GLU A 49 16.38 18.71 -25.99
CA GLU A 49 15.94 19.75 -26.92
C GLU A 49 16.90 20.94 -26.95
N GLU A 50 17.31 21.43 -25.78
CA GLU A 50 18.29 22.52 -25.67
C GLU A 50 19.64 22.12 -26.30
N ARG A 51 20.05 20.85 -26.14
CA ARG A 51 21.23 20.31 -26.82
C ARG A 51 21.06 20.31 -28.34
N ARG A 52 19.89 19.92 -28.85
CA ARG A 52 19.57 19.92 -30.28
C ARG A 52 19.68 21.34 -30.86
N ILE A 53 19.09 22.32 -30.18
CA ILE A 53 19.15 23.75 -30.55
C ILE A 53 20.61 24.25 -30.58
N ALA A 54 21.42 23.89 -29.58
CA ALA A 54 22.84 24.24 -29.54
C ALA A 54 23.63 23.63 -30.71
N THR A 55 23.42 22.35 -31.04
CA THR A 55 24.06 21.72 -32.22
C THR A 55 23.60 22.29 -33.56
N ALA A 56 22.41 22.89 -33.64
CA ALA A 56 21.94 23.58 -34.83
C ALA A 56 22.61 24.96 -35.04
N GLY A 57 23.51 25.38 -34.14
CA GLY A 57 24.23 26.64 -34.23
C GLY A 57 23.42 27.86 -33.78
N ASN A 58 22.27 27.65 -33.14
CA ASN A 58 21.35 28.71 -32.72
C ASN A 58 21.69 29.31 -31.34
N VAL A 59 22.79 28.89 -30.71
CA VAL A 59 23.19 29.32 -29.36
C VAL A 59 24.67 29.69 -29.36
N THR A 60 25.02 30.80 -28.71
CA THR A 60 26.43 31.16 -28.53
C THR A 60 27.12 30.21 -27.56
N MET A 61 28.42 30.00 -27.75
CA MET A 61 29.21 29.06 -26.95
C MET A 61 29.30 29.45 -25.47
N GLU A 62 29.21 30.74 -25.14
CA GLU A 62 29.12 31.22 -23.75
C GLU A 62 27.79 30.84 -23.09
N THR A 63 26.67 31.06 -23.78
CA THR A 63 25.35 30.67 -23.27
C THR A 63 25.31 29.17 -23.02
N PHE A 64 25.83 28.36 -23.94
CA PHE A 64 25.93 26.90 -23.77
C PHE A 64 26.73 26.48 -22.53
N ARG A 65 27.88 27.11 -22.27
CA ARG A 65 28.71 26.83 -21.09
C ARG A 65 28.02 27.15 -19.77
N VAL A 66 27.12 28.13 -19.76
CA VAL A 66 26.39 28.53 -18.55
C VAL A 66 25.19 27.62 -18.29
N TRP A 67 24.37 27.33 -19.31
CA TRP A 67 23.12 26.60 -19.08
C TRP A 67 23.30 25.08 -18.98
N PHE A 68 24.26 24.49 -19.71
CA PHE A 68 24.40 23.02 -19.80
C PHE A 68 24.71 22.35 -18.45
N PRO A 69 25.65 22.86 -17.62
CA PRO A 69 25.87 22.31 -16.27
C PRO A 69 24.62 22.39 -15.40
N SER A 70 23.88 23.51 -15.43
CA SER A 70 22.63 23.66 -14.67
C SER A 70 21.55 22.68 -15.15
N GLY A 71 21.47 22.42 -16.46
CA GLY A 71 20.57 21.39 -17.02
C GLY A 71 20.90 19.99 -16.52
N LEU A 72 22.20 19.64 -16.45
CA LEU A 72 22.65 18.37 -15.87
C LEU A 72 22.34 18.26 -14.38
N GLU A 73 22.53 19.32 -13.61
CA GLU A 73 22.18 19.36 -12.18
C GLU A 73 20.68 19.16 -11.97
N LYS A 74 19.83 19.80 -12.78
CA LYS A 74 18.37 19.61 -12.72
C LYS A 74 17.95 18.18 -13.02
N VAL A 75 18.57 17.53 -14.02
CA VAL A 75 18.31 16.12 -14.34
C VAL A 75 18.80 15.20 -13.21
N ALA A 76 19.98 15.48 -12.64
CA ALA A 76 20.51 14.72 -11.51
C ALA A 76 19.58 14.82 -10.29
N TYR A 77 19.13 16.03 -9.95
CA TYR A 77 18.17 16.26 -8.88
C TYR A 77 16.83 15.55 -9.13
N ALA A 78 16.26 15.68 -10.33
CA ALA A 78 15.01 15.00 -10.68
C ALA A 78 15.14 13.46 -10.60
N ARG A 79 16.32 12.93 -10.92
CA ARG A 79 16.62 11.50 -10.82
C ARG A 79 16.71 11.05 -9.37
N GLU A 80 17.39 11.80 -8.52
CA GLU A 80 17.48 11.52 -7.09
C GLU A 80 16.08 11.52 -6.45
N GLU A 81 15.26 12.53 -6.76
CA GLU A 81 13.89 12.63 -6.29
C GLU A 81 13.02 11.45 -6.76
N TYR A 82 13.20 10.99 -8.00
CA TYR A 82 12.55 9.79 -8.51
C TYR A 82 12.99 8.53 -7.74
N HIS A 83 14.29 8.37 -7.47
CA HIS A 83 14.77 7.23 -6.69
C HIS A 83 14.24 7.23 -5.26
N ASN A 84 14.20 8.40 -4.62
CA ASN A 84 13.62 8.57 -3.28
C ASN A 84 12.14 8.22 -3.27
N ALA A 85 11.37 8.71 -4.25
CA ALA A 85 9.95 8.38 -4.37
C ALA A 85 9.73 6.89 -4.68
N SER A 86 10.56 6.29 -5.53
CA SER A 86 10.49 4.85 -5.85
C SER A 86 10.78 3.99 -4.62
N ALA A 87 11.78 4.35 -3.81
CA ALA A 87 12.07 3.67 -2.55
C ALA A 87 10.90 3.81 -1.56
N ALA A 88 10.32 5.01 -1.44
CA ALA A 88 9.14 5.25 -0.61
C ALA A 88 7.94 4.38 -1.05
N THR A 89 7.67 4.29 -2.36
CA THR A 89 6.60 3.41 -2.87
C THR A 89 6.84 1.95 -2.51
N GLU A 90 8.07 1.46 -2.62
CA GLU A 90 8.38 0.07 -2.28
C GLU A 90 8.18 -0.19 -0.77
N THR A 91 8.60 0.74 0.09
CA THR A 91 8.32 0.63 1.54
C THR A 91 6.82 0.63 1.84
N ALA A 92 6.04 1.49 1.17
CA ALA A 92 4.59 1.53 1.32
C ALA A 92 3.93 0.24 0.82
N ARG A 93 4.47 -0.37 -0.25
CA ARG A 93 4.00 -1.64 -0.80
C ARG A 93 4.22 -2.79 0.17
N LEU A 94 5.40 -2.88 0.76
CA LEU A 94 5.71 -3.90 1.77
C LEU A 94 4.82 -3.75 3.01
N PHE A 95 4.60 -2.52 3.47
CA PHE A 95 3.71 -2.23 4.59
C PHE A 95 2.24 -2.58 4.29
N ALA A 96 1.74 -2.26 3.09
CA ALA A 96 0.40 -2.65 2.65
C ALA A 96 0.23 -4.18 2.57
N LEU A 97 1.27 -4.89 2.14
CA LEU A 97 1.28 -6.35 2.12
C LEU A 97 1.22 -6.93 3.54
N GLU A 98 2.06 -6.43 4.45
CA GLU A 98 2.11 -6.89 5.84
C GLU A 98 0.76 -6.68 6.56
N THR A 99 0.17 -5.50 6.43
CA THR A 99 -1.14 -5.18 7.00
C THR A 99 -2.27 -6.04 6.40
N ALA A 100 -2.23 -6.34 5.10
CA ALA A 100 -3.18 -7.25 4.47
C ALA A 100 -3.05 -8.69 4.99
N VAL A 101 -1.82 -9.19 5.15
CA VAL A 101 -1.56 -10.55 5.68
C VAL A 101 -2.02 -10.65 7.12
N THR A 102 -1.68 -9.67 7.97
CA THR A 102 -2.07 -9.65 9.39
C THR A 102 -3.59 -9.51 9.58
N HIS A 103 -4.26 -8.71 8.76
CA HIS A 103 -5.72 -8.65 8.72
C HIS A 103 -6.33 -10.01 8.38
N LYS A 104 -5.88 -10.64 7.29
CA LYS A 104 -6.37 -11.96 6.85
C LYS A 104 -6.14 -13.04 7.90
N ALA A 105 -4.98 -13.05 8.55
CA ALA A 105 -4.68 -13.98 9.64
C ALA A 105 -5.63 -13.80 10.83
N THR A 106 -5.84 -12.55 11.24
CA THR A 106 -6.77 -12.20 12.33
C THR A 106 -8.20 -12.62 12.01
N GLU A 107 -8.66 -12.32 10.79
CA GLU A 107 -9.99 -12.70 10.32
C GLU A 107 -10.18 -14.21 10.28
N THR A 108 -9.17 -14.96 9.82
CA THR A 108 -9.20 -16.43 9.76
C THR A 108 -9.38 -17.02 11.16
N VAL A 109 -8.63 -16.51 12.15
CA VAL A 109 -8.75 -16.95 13.55
C VAL A 109 -10.13 -16.61 14.12
N PHE A 110 -10.64 -15.41 13.83
CA PHE A 110 -11.96 -14.99 14.27
C PHE A 110 -13.06 -15.91 13.71
N ARG A 111 -13.10 -16.13 12.39
CA ARG A 111 -14.09 -16.99 11.73
C ARG A 111 -14.04 -18.43 12.23
N ARG A 112 -12.84 -18.96 12.48
CA ARG A 112 -12.67 -20.31 13.05
C ARG A 112 -13.31 -20.41 14.45
N LEU A 113 -13.01 -19.48 15.35
CA LEU A 113 -13.54 -19.51 16.72
C LEU A 113 -15.04 -19.23 16.76
N GLU A 114 -15.54 -18.40 15.84
CA GLU A 114 -16.97 -18.17 15.69
C GLU A 114 -17.69 -19.45 15.27
N LYS A 115 -17.14 -20.17 14.28
CA LYS A 115 -17.64 -21.48 13.86
C LYS A 115 -17.63 -22.50 15.00
N GLU A 116 -16.49 -22.67 15.69
CA GLU A 116 -16.37 -23.61 16.82
C GLU A 116 -17.41 -23.32 17.93
N ARG A 117 -17.68 -22.04 18.20
CA ARG A 117 -18.72 -21.62 19.17
C ARG A 117 -20.14 -21.91 18.67
N ASN A 118 -20.42 -21.71 17.38
CA ASN A 118 -21.73 -22.01 16.80
C ASN A 118 -21.97 -23.52 16.79
N ASP A 119 -20.99 -24.32 16.35
CA ASP A 119 -21.06 -25.78 16.34
C ASP A 119 -21.29 -26.33 17.76
N SER A 120 -20.61 -25.75 18.76
CA SER A 120 -20.81 -26.12 20.18
C SER A 120 -22.21 -25.77 20.69
N HIS A 121 -22.79 -24.67 20.22
CA HIS A 121 -24.16 -24.27 20.59
C HIS A 121 -25.18 -25.24 19.99
N THR A 122 -25.06 -25.51 18.68
CA THR A 122 -25.95 -26.43 17.98
C THR A 122 -25.92 -27.84 18.57
N ARG A 123 -24.74 -28.35 18.96
CA ARG A 123 -24.63 -29.64 19.65
C ARG A 123 -25.34 -29.66 21.00
N ARG A 124 -25.30 -28.56 21.76
CA ARG A 124 -26.01 -28.45 23.04
C ARG A 124 -27.52 -28.42 22.82
N GLU A 125 -27.99 -27.63 21.87
CA GLU A 125 -29.42 -27.57 21.52
C GLU A 125 -29.95 -28.93 21.07
N GLN A 126 -29.17 -29.66 20.26
CA GLN A 126 -29.53 -31.03 19.86
C GLN A 126 -29.58 -31.98 21.07
N ALA A 127 -28.58 -31.95 21.96
CA ALA A 127 -28.56 -32.79 23.15
C ALA A 127 -29.73 -32.51 24.10
N GLU A 128 -30.11 -31.23 24.27
CA GLU A 128 -31.28 -30.83 25.07
C GLU A 128 -32.59 -31.33 24.46
N LEU A 129 -32.74 -31.23 23.12
CA LEU A 129 -33.91 -31.77 22.41
C LEU A 129 -34.00 -33.28 22.52
N ASP A 130 -32.88 -33.99 22.37
CA ASP A 130 -32.81 -35.44 22.51
C ASP A 130 -33.17 -35.86 23.94
N GLU A 131 -32.66 -35.19 24.97
CA GLU A 131 -33.00 -35.46 26.36
C GLU A 131 -34.50 -35.22 26.66
N LEU A 132 -35.07 -34.13 26.14
CA LEU A 132 -36.51 -33.86 26.26
C LEU A 132 -37.36 -34.92 25.54
N SER A 133 -36.87 -35.47 24.43
CA SER A 133 -37.55 -36.55 23.71
C SER A 133 -37.56 -37.86 24.51
N LEU A 134 -36.46 -38.16 25.21
CA LEU A 134 -36.32 -39.36 26.05
C LEU A 134 -37.18 -39.29 27.31
N ARG A 135 -37.32 -38.11 27.93
CA ARG A 135 -38.14 -37.90 29.14
C ARG A 135 -39.66 -37.95 28.89
N LYS A 136 -40.11 -37.86 27.64
CA LYS A 136 -41.53 -37.93 27.25
C LYS A 136 -42.00 -39.34 26.88
N ARG A 137 -41.10 -40.33 26.88
CA ARG A 137 -41.40 -41.77 26.81
C ARG A 137 -41.36 -42.36 28.22
#